data_AF-A0A3D2D7U6-F1
#
_entry.id   AF-A0A3D2D7U6-F1
#
_cell.length_a   1.000
_cell.length_b   1.000
_cell.length_c   1.000
_cell.angle_alpha   90.00
_cell.angle_beta   90.00
_cell.angle_gamma   90.00
#
_symmetry.space_group_name_H-M   'P 1'
#
loop_
_entity.id
_entity.type
_entity.pdbx_description
1 polymer ?
#
loop_
_entity_poly.entity_id
_entity_poly.type
_entity_poly.pdbx_seq_one_letter_code
_entity_poly.pdbx_strand_id
1 'polypeptide(L)'
;MPSTKEFLCNVIEKINYSLLFASTDESKANYKYGSGSFGEAIITFRPMMGEYLIYCDGTYFGGVYDNRFMIKPTDENEHFCLEKDFPYDGAKPMYLVKDLNNPALLAEMVFTTVQSLKNAGTKSKKQKNKTSLLK
;
A
#
# COMPACT_ATOMS: atom_id res chain seq x y z
N MET A 1 1.04 19.05 17.24
CA MET A 1 0.71 18.09 16.18
C MET A 1 1.52 18.47 14.96
N PRO A 2 2.23 17.54 14.29
CA PRO A 2 2.89 17.84 13.03
C PRO A 2 1.86 18.27 11.98
N SER A 3 2.28 19.08 11.01
CA SER A 3 1.50 19.33 9.81
C SER A 3 1.33 18.03 8.99
N THR A 4 0.28 17.95 8.17
CA THR A 4 0.03 16.79 7.28
C THR A 4 1.24 16.49 6.39
N LYS A 5 1.96 17.54 5.95
CA LYS A 5 3.18 17.40 5.15
C LYS A 5 4.34 16.80 5.96
N GLU A 6 4.54 17.22 7.20
CA GLU A 6 5.57 16.64 8.08
C GLU A 6 5.25 15.18 8.41
N PHE A 7 3.98 14.88 8.68
CA PHE A 7 3.55 13.50 8.91
C PHE A 7 3.78 12.62 7.66
N LEU A 8 3.44 13.12 6.47
CA LEU A 8 3.76 12.46 5.21
C LEU A 8 5.27 12.18 5.09
N CYS A 9 6.12 13.17 5.31
CA CYS A 9 7.58 12.98 5.21
C CYS A 9 8.05 11.84 6.12
N ASN A 10 7.59 11.79 7.37
CA ASN A 10 7.91 10.70 8.29
C ASN A 10 7.40 9.34 7.77
N VAL A 11 6.17 9.26 7.25
CA VAL A 11 5.63 8.02 6.68
C VAL A 11 6.50 7.53 5.51
N ILE A 12 6.86 8.42 4.58
CA ILE A 12 7.66 8.07 3.40
C ILE A 12 9.07 7.63 3.81
N GLU A 13 9.69 8.32 4.77
CA GLU A 13 10.98 7.94 5.33
C GLU A 13 10.95 6.54 5.95
N LYS A 14 9.94 6.26 6.78
CA LYS A 14 9.77 4.95 7.42
C LYS A 14 9.53 3.85 6.41
N ILE A 15 8.72 4.09 5.37
CA ILE A 15 8.52 3.12 4.29
C ILE A 15 9.84 2.87 3.56
N ASN A 16 10.55 3.91 3.12
CA ASN A 16 11.81 3.74 2.40
C ASN A 16 12.86 2.99 3.24
N TYR A 17 12.99 3.32 4.52
CA TYR A 17 13.86 2.59 5.44
C TYR A 17 13.45 1.12 5.57
N SER A 18 12.15 0.85 5.66
CA SER A 18 11.61 -0.51 5.76
C SER A 18 11.89 -1.35 4.52
N LEU A 19 11.72 -0.75 3.34
CA LEU A 19 12.02 -1.39 2.05
C LEU A 19 13.53 -1.68 1.92
N LEU A 20 14.36 -0.71 2.30
CA LEU A 20 15.82 -0.90 2.31
C LEU A 20 16.23 -2.00 3.31
N PHE A 21 15.68 -1.98 4.52
CA PHE A 21 15.93 -3.00 5.55
C PHE A 21 15.55 -4.40 5.06
N ALA A 22 14.41 -4.55 4.37
CA ALA A 22 14.00 -5.83 3.81
C ALA A 22 14.92 -6.32 2.67
N SER A 23 15.56 -5.40 1.94
CA SER A 23 16.47 -5.73 0.83
C SER A 23 17.89 -6.15 1.26
N THR A 24 18.35 -5.72 2.43
CA THR A 24 19.73 -5.94 2.90
C THR A 24 19.89 -7.12 3.85
N ASP A 25 18.77 -7.66 4.37
CA ASP A 25 18.78 -8.82 5.25
C ASP A 25 18.77 -10.13 4.44
N GLU A 26 19.95 -10.68 4.13
CA GLU A 26 20.12 -11.98 3.44
C GLU A 26 19.44 -13.15 4.17
N SER A 27 19.26 -13.06 5.51
CA SER A 27 18.55 -14.08 6.30
C SER A 27 17.03 -14.02 6.09
N LYS A 28 16.52 -12.90 5.56
CA LYS A 28 15.11 -12.65 5.21
C LYS A 28 14.86 -12.47 3.72
N ALA A 29 15.88 -12.60 2.86
CA ALA A 29 15.73 -12.72 1.40
C ALA A 29 14.82 -13.90 1.00
N ASN A 30 14.57 -14.84 1.92
CA ASN A 30 13.64 -15.96 1.79
C ASN A 30 12.22 -15.71 2.36
N TYR A 31 11.97 -14.58 3.03
CA TYR A 31 10.59 -14.17 3.30
C TYR A 31 9.98 -13.85 1.94
N LYS A 32 9.12 -14.74 1.45
CA LYS A 32 8.36 -14.56 0.22
C LYS A 32 7.34 -13.45 0.46
N TYR A 33 7.78 -12.20 0.48
CA TYR A 33 6.95 -11.03 0.29
C TYR A 33 6.34 -11.15 -1.11
N GLY A 34 5.20 -11.84 -1.24
CA GLY A 34 4.47 -12.06 -2.49
C GLY A 34 5.31 -12.22 -3.78
N SER A 35 6.00 -13.35 -3.95
CA SER A 35 6.59 -13.78 -5.25
C SER A 35 7.39 -12.74 -6.08
N GLY A 36 7.99 -11.72 -5.47
CA GLY A 36 8.73 -10.69 -6.21
C GLY A 36 9.94 -10.17 -5.44
N SER A 37 11.12 -10.20 -6.07
CA SER A 37 12.31 -9.48 -5.61
C SER A 37 12.20 -8.04 -6.07
N PHE A 38 12.19 -7.07 -5.16
CA PHE A 38 12.17 -5.65 -5.50
C PHE A 38 13.07 -4.86 -4.56
N GLY A 39 14.38 -4.90 -4.82
CA GLY A 39 15.36 -4.01 -4.18
C GLY A 39 15.30 -2.55 -4.66
N GLU A 40 14.31 -2.17 -5.49
CA GLU A 40 14.22 -0.86 -6.16
C GLU A 40 12.82 -0.22 -6.10
N ALA A 41 11.96 -0.64 -5.17
CA ALA A 41 10.60 -0.09 -5.10
C ALA A 41 10.60 1.43 -4.88
N ILE A 42 9.98 2.18 -5.79
CA ILE A 42 9.96 3.64 -5.75
C ILE A 42 8.67 4.13 -5.09
N ILE A 43 8.81 4.81 -3.96
CA ILE A 43 7.70 5.48 -3.29
C ILE A 43 7.50 6.89 -3.87
N THR A 44 6.28 7.16 -4.32
CA THR A 44 5.88 8.50 -4.78
C THR A 44 4.56 8.89 -4.13
N PHE A 45 4.24 10.18 -4.13
CA PHE A 45 2.99 10.68 -3.57
C PHE A 45 2.36 11.75 -4.45
N ARG A 46 1.06 11.97 -4.29
CA ARG A 46 0.32 13.06 -4.94
C ARG A 46 -0.59 13.76 -3.93
N PRO A 47 -0.58 15.10 -3.87
CA PRO A 47 -1.53 15.84 -3.05
C PRO A 47 -2.95 15.72 -3.61
N MET A 48 -3.95 15.60 -2.75
CA MET A 48 -5.37 15.60 -3.12
C MET A 48 -6.20 16.22 -1.98
N MET A 49 -6.80 17.38 -2.23
CA MET A 49 -7.71 18.07 -1.29
C MET A 49 -7.13 18.31 0.12
N GLY A 50 -5.84 18.65 0.22
CA GLY A 50 -5.16 18.90 1.50
C GLY A 50 -4.53 17.65 2.15
N GLU A 51 -4.81 16.47 1.59
CA GLU A 51 -4.26 15.18 2.01
C GLU A 51 -3.31 14.61 0.94
N TYR A 52 -2.81 13.39 1.15
CA TYR A 52 -1.83 12.78 0.24
C TYR A 52 -2.16 11.33 -0.11
N LEU A 53 -2.11 11.02 -1.41
CA LEU A 53 -2.11 9.65 -1.91
C LEU A 53 -0.68 9.17 -2.05
N ILE A 54 -0.41 7.93 -1.66
CA ILE A 54 0.91 7.29 -1.69
C ILE A 54 0.88 6.09 -2.65
N TYR A 55 1.94 6.00 -3.45
CA TYR A 55 2.13 5.03 -4.50
C TYR A 55 3.45 4.29 -4.30
N CYS A 56 3.46 3.01 -4.64
CA CYS A 56 4.66 2.18 -4.75
C CYS A 56 4.72 1.64 -6.18
N ASP A 57 5.79 1.95 -6.91
CA ASP A 57 5.95 1.60 -8.34
C ASP A 57 4.72 1.94 -9.18
N GLY A 58 4.20 3.15 -9.00
CA GLY A 58 3.00 3.64 -9.69
C GLY A 58 1.66 3.02 -9.23
N THR A 59 1.66 2.11 -8.26
CA THR A 59 0.44 1.50 -7.70
C THR A 59 -0.04 2.27 -6.48
N TYR A 60 -1.24 2.87 -6.55
CA TYR A 60 -1.88 3.55 -5.42
C TYR A 60 -2.34 2.51 -4.38
N PHE A 61 -1.63 2.45 -3.25
CA PHE A 61 -1.87 1.45 -2.21
C PHE A 61 -2.36 2.06 -0.89
N GLY A 62 -2.09 3.34 -0.63
CA GLY A 62 -2.42 3.99 0.64
C GLY A 62 -2.32 5.49 0.58
N GLY A 63 -2.56 6.16 1.70
CA GLY A 63 -2.52 7.61 1.79
C GLY A 63 -2.37 8.10 3.22
N VAL A 64 -2.11 9.40 3.37
CA VAL A 64 -2.21 10.11 4.63
C VAL A 64 -3.54 10.85 4.63
N TYR A 65 -4.31 10.68 5.70
CA TYR A 65 -5.62 11.31 5.93
C TYR A 65 -5.70 11.77 7.39
N ASP A 66 -5.81 13.07 7.65
CA ASP A 66 -5.86 13.62 9.01
C ASP A 66 -4.71 13.09 9.90
N ASN A 67 -3.48 13.17 9.38
CA ASN A 67 -2.28 12.63 10.04
C ASN A 67 -2.33 11.13 10.40
N ARG A 68 -3.14 10.35 9.68
CA ARG A 68 -3.20 8.89 9.78
C ARG A 68 -2.67 8.26 8.51
N PHE A 69 -1.74 7.33 8.64
CA PHE A 69 -1.32 6.52 7.50
C PHE A 69 -2.28 5.35 7.33
N MET A 70 -2.86 5.23 6.13
CA MET A 70 -3.86 4.22 5.83
C MET A 70 -3.52 3.48 4.53
N ILE A 71 -3.74 2.17 4.50
CA ILE A 71 -3.57 1.34 3.30
C ILE A 71 -4.90 0.71 2.87
N LYS A 72 -5.04 0.40 1.59
CA LYS A 72 -6.24 -0.23 1.05
C LYS A 72 -6.44 -1.63 1.63
N PRO A 73 -7.68 -2.03 1.91
CA PRO A 73 -7.97 -3.40 2.25
C PRO A 73 -7.87 -4.26 0.99
N THR A 74 -7.23 -5.41 1.13
CA THR A 74 -7.14 -6.46 0.11
C THR A 74 -7.30 -7.83 0.76
N ASP A 75 -7.67 -8.84 -0.02
CA ASP A 75 -7.86 -10.20 0.51
C ASP A 75 -6.56 -10.73 1.15
N GLU A 76 -5.42 -10.40 0.54
CA GLU A 76 -4.11 -10.87 0.97
C GLU A 76 -3.57 -10.15 2.22
N ASN A 77 -4.07 -8.96 2.57
CA ASN A 77 -3.56 -8.19 3.73
C ASN A 77 -4.53 -8.22 4.93
N GLU A 78 -5.62 -8.98 4.85
CA GLU A 78 -6.57 -9.15 5.95
C GLU A 78 -5.95 -9.84 7.18
N HIS A 79 -4.96 -10.71 6.97
CA HIS A 79 -4.27 -11.44 8.04
C HIS A 79 -3.47 -10.55 9.01
N PHE A 80 -3.20 -9.28 8.65
CA PHE A 80 -2.58 -8.33 9.58
C PHE A 80 -3.53 -7.87 10.68
N CYS A 81 -4.83 -8.18 10.59
CA CYS A 81 -5.84 -7.85 11.60
C CYS A 81 -5.85 -6.36 11.99
N LEU A 82 -5.62 -5.48 11.03
CA LEU A 82 -5.57 -4.04 11.24
C LEU A 82 -6.97 -3.46 11.47
N GLU A 83 -7.02 -2.40 12.28
CA GLU A 83 -8.24 -1.62 12.46
C GLU A 83 -8.63 -0.95 11.13
N LYS A 84 -9.93 -0.99 10.80
CA LYS A 84 -10.49 -0.28 9.64
C LYS A 84 -11.07 1.05 10.10
N ASP A 85 -10.81 2.09 9.32
CA ASP A 85 -11.40 3.41 9.54
C ASP A 85 -11.68 4.08 8.19
N PHE A 86 -12.47 5.15 8.19
CA PHE A 86 -12.79 5.92 6.99
C PHE A 86 -11.77 7.06 6.79
N PRO A 87 -11.19 7.18 5.59
CA PRO A 87 -10.33 8.32 5.24
C PRO A 87 -11.05 9.67 5.41
N TYR A 88 -12.32 9.71 5.00
CA TYR A 88 -13.25 10.83 5.12
C TYR A 88 -14.69 10.31 4.99
N ASP A 89 -15.67 11.15 5.31
CA ASP A 89 -17.08 10.78 5.27
C ASP A 89 -17.54 10.32 3.88
N GLY A 90 -18.15 9.13 3.81
CA GLY A 90 -18.61 8.53 2.56
C GLY A 90 -17.51 7.83 1.73
N ALA A 91 -16.26 7.79 2.21
CA ALA A 91 -15.20 7.00 1.61
C ALA A 91 -15.41 5.49 1.83
N LYS A 92 -14.59 4.68 1.15
CA LYS A 92 -14.46 3.25 1.49
C LYS A 92 -13.51 3.10 2.69
N PRO A 93 -13.77 2.15 3.60
CA PRO A 93 -12.89 1.91 4.74
C PRO A 93 -11.50 1.47 4.29
N MET A 94 -10.48 1.91 5.02
CA MET A 94 -9.07 1.59 4.82
C MET A 94 -8.45 1.10 6.13
N TYR A 95 -7.38 0.31 6.04
CA TYR A 95 -6.66 -0.16 7.22
C TYR A 95 -5.77 0.95 7.79
N LEU A 96 -5.88 1.20 9.09
CA LEU A 96 -5.07 2.16 9.82
C LEU A 96 -3.76 1.50 10.26
N VAL A 97 -2.64 2.09 9.85
CA VAL A 97 -1.29 1.63 10.22
C VAL A 97 -0.76 2.51 11.35
N LYS A 98 -0.83 2.00 12.59
CA LYS A 98 -0.43 2.74 13.80
C LYS A 98 1.06 2.66 14.10
N ASP A 99 1.68 1.50 13.84
CA ASP A 99 3.09 1.28 14.11
C ASP A 99 3.92 1.43 12.82
N LEU A 100 4.66 2.53 12.73
CA LEU A 100 5.60 2.80 11.63
C LEU A 100 7.04 2.43 11.99
N ASN A 101 7.29 1.96 13.21
CA ASN A 101 8.64 1.72 13.73
C ASN A 101 9.07 0.26 13.65
N ASN A 102 8.18 -0.65 13.21
CA ASN A 102 8.54 -2.02 12.89
C ASN A 102 8.81 -2.14 11.37
N PRO A 103 10.08 -2.06 10.93
CA PRO A 103 10.41 -2.01 9.51
C PRO A 103 10.05 -3.30 8.76
N ALA A 104 10.19 -4.46 9.40
CA ALA A 104 9.84 -5.74 8.78
C ALA A 104 8.34 -5.81 8.46
N LEU A 105 7.51 -5.49 9.45
CA LEU A 105 6.06 -5.51 9.32
C LEU A 105 5.57 -4.44 8.33
N LEU A 106 6.12 -3.23 8.39
CA LEU A 106 5.74 -2.14 7.49
C LEU A 106 6.06 -2.47 6.02
N ALA A 107 7.24 -3.06 5.76
CA ALA A 107 7.58 -3.54 4.42
C ALA A 107 6.60 -4.65 3.96
N GLU A 108 6.28 -5.60 4.83
CA GLU A 108 5.33 -6.68 4.54
C GLU A 108 3.94 -6.15 4.15
N MET A 109 3.42 -5.18 4.90
CA MET A 109 2.14 -4.54 4.64
C MET A 109 2.12 -3.82 3.29
N VAL A 110 3.17 -3.04 2.99
CA VAL A 110 3.29 -2.33 1.71
C VAL A 110 3.34 -3.33 0.56
N PHE A 111 4.23 -4.32 0.62
CA PHE A 111 4.40 -5.30 -0.45
C PHE A 111 3.15 -6.14 -0.68
N THR A 112 2.57 -6.70 0.39
CA THR A 112 1.37 -7.53 0.30
C THR A 112 0.23 -6.76 -0.35
N THR A 113 0.00 -5.51 0.08
CA THR A 113 -1.05 -4.65 -0.48
C THR A 113 -0.79 -4.32 -1.95
N VAL A 114 0.44 -3.94 -2.30
CA VAL A 114 0.80 -3.57 -3.68
C VAL A 114 0.69 -4.77 -4.62
N GLN A 115 1.19 -5.95 -4.23
CA GLN A 115 1.12 -7.16 -5.04
C GLN A 115 -0.32 -7.61 -5.25
N SER A 116 -1.14 -7.60 -4.19
CA SER A 116 -2.57 -7.87 -4.30
C SER A 116 -3.25 -6.95 -5.31
N LEU A 117 -3.02 -5.64 -5.19
CA LEU A 117 -3.64 -4.64 -6.09
C LEU A 117 -3.19 -4.81 -7.55
N LYS A 118 -1.91 -5.12 -7.79
CA LYS A 118 -1.38 -5.44 -9.13
C LYS A 118 -2.07 -6.69 -9.69
N ASN A 119 -2.20 -7.74 -8.90
CA ASN A 119 -2.84 -9.00 -9.30
C ASN A 119 -4.34 -8.81 -9.60
N ALA A 120 -5.06 -8.04 -8.79
CA ALA A 120 -6.47 -7.72 -9.01
C ALA A 120 -6.69 -6.94 -10.32
N GLY A 121 -5.78 -6.02 -10.66
CA GLY A 121 -5.83 -5.25 -11.91
C GLY A 121 -5.70 -6.10 -13.19
N THR A 122 -5.01 -7.24 -13.13
CA THR A 122 -4.82 -8.13 -14.29
C THR A 122 -6.09 -8.94 -14.65
N LYS A 123 -6.94 -9.27 -13.66
CA LYS A 123 -8.16 -10.06 -13.87
C LYS A 123 -9.25 -9.30 -14.66
N SER A 124 -9.27 -7.97 -14.59
CA SER A 124 -10.31 -7.13 -15.23
C SER A 124 -10.17 -6.96 -16.75
N LYS A 125 -9.09 -7.42 -17.39
CA LYS A 125 -8.90 -7.30 -18.87
C LYS A 125 -9.42 -8.48 -19.70
N LYS A 126 -9.86 -9.60 -19.12
CA LYS A 126 -10.25 -10.81 -19.90
C LYS A 126 -11.76 -10.96 -20.18
N GLN A 127 -12.62 -10.07 -19.71
CA GLN A 127 -14.07 -10.24 -19.82
C GLN A 127 -14.77 -8.98 -20.38
N LYS A 128 -14.43 -8.58 -21.61
CA LYS A 128 -15.23 -7.58 -22.35
C LYS A 128 -15.41 -7.81 -23.86
N ASN A 129 -15.02 -8.96 -24.42
CA ASN A 129 -15.32 -9.32 -25.81
C ASN A 129 -15.96 -10.71 -25.91
N LYS A 130 -17.21 -10.87 -25.45
CA LYS A 130 -18.05 -12.01 -25.87
C LYS A 130 -19.53 -11.83 -25.60
N THR A 131 -20.17 -10.77 -26.11
CA THR A 131 -21.63 -10.78 -26.29
C THR A 131 -22.10 -9.74 -27.31
N SER A 132 -22.22 -10.13 -28.59
CA SER A 132 -23.38 -9.78 -29.44
C SER A 132 -23.31 -10.59 -30.75
N LEU A 133 -23.66 -11.87 -30.69
CA LEU A 133 -24.32 -12.53 -31.80
C LEU A 133 -25.54 -13.23 -31.21
N LEU A 134 -26.68 -13.14 -31.90
CA LEU A 134 -28.05 -13.56 -31.53
C LEU A 134 -28.89 -12.41 -30.94
N LYS A 135 -29.51 -11.60 -31.79
CA LYS A 135 -30.82 -11.90 -32.42
C LYS A 135 -30.98 -11.11 -33.70
#